data_AF-A0ABD1PQV1-F1
#
_entry.id   AF-A0ABD1PQV1-F1
#
_cell.length_a   1.000
_cell.length_b   1.000
_cell.length_c   1.000
_cell.angle_alpha   90.00
_cell.angle_beta   90.00
_cell.angle_gamma   90.00
#
_symmetry.space_group_name_H-M   'P 1'
#
loop_
_entity.id
_entity.type
_entity.pdbx_description
1 polymer ?
#
loop_
_entity_poly.entity_id
_entity_poly.type
_entity_poly.pdbx_seq_one_letter_code
_entity_poly.pdbx_strand_id
1 'polypeptide(L)'
;MLVPIGQAFQLKHSLVRPEEEKERLECYEDDDDDNLLFTNDLKAMEIPVNFQMPIMDKYNERDDSSDHINIYKTKLQGQSSAVKCQNFHTMLISDAKRWYNKLNPGSIRS
;
A
#
# COMPACT_ATOMS: atom_id res chain seq x y z
N MET A 1 9.99 55.40 -11.23
CA MET A 1 9.99 55.03 -9.80
C MET A 1 8.59 54.54 -9.46
N LEU A 2 8.52 53.36 -8.84
CA LEU A 2 7.54 52.89 -7.86
C LEU A 2 6.04 52.78 -8.22
N VAL A 3 5.55 51.55 -8.05
CA VAL A 3 4.14 51.12 -7.97
C VAL A 3 3.66 51.21 -6.50
N PRO A 4 2.35 51.35 -6.23
CA PRO A 4 1.68 50.37 -5.35
C PRO A 4 0.31 49.97 -5.95
N ILE A 5 0.04 48.69 -6.28
CA ILE A 5 -0.33 47.52 -5.44
C ILE A 5 -1.60 47.74 -4.60
N GLY A 6 -2.64 47.02 -5.01
CA GLY A 6 -3.76 46.59 -4.17
C GLY A 6 -5.05 46.46 -4.99
N GLN A 7 -5.77 45.33 -5.06
CA GLN A 7 -5.60 43.98 -4.55
C GLN A 7 -6.33 43.08 -5.56
N ALA A 8 -5.65 42.13 -6.20
CA ALA A 8 -6.31 41.09 -6.98
C ALA A 8 -6.65 39.93 -6.04
N PHE A 9 -7.92 39.82 -5.69
CA PHE A 9 -8.52 38.56 -5.30
C PHE A 9 -8.54 37.68 -6.55
N GLN A 10 -7.78 36.59 -6.54
CA GLN A 10 -8.21 35.23 -6.86
C GLN A 10 -7.03 34.38 -7.35
N LEU A 11 -7.12 33.08 -7.04
CA LEU A 11 -6.24 32.00 -7.50
C LEU A 11 -4.89 31.86 -6.77
N LYS A 12 -4.96 31.52 -5.48
CA LYS A 12 -3.95 30.63 -4.90
C LYS A 12 -4.27 29.18 -5.26
N HIS A 13 -4.15 28.86 -6.55
CA HIS A 13 -3.87 27.51 -6.99
C HIS A 13 -2.39 27.27 -6.63
N SER A 14 -2.15 26.89 -5.37
CA SER A 14 -0.80 26.74 -4.83
C SER A 14 -0.14 25.50 -5.44
N LEU A 15 0.56 25.73 -6.55
CA LEU A 15 1.84 25.14 -6.97
C LEU A 15 2.22 23.84 -6.24
N VAL A 16 1.58 22.73 -6.62
CA VAL A 16 2.26 21.44 -6.54
C VAL A 16 3.30 21.45 -7.65
N ARG A 17 4.58 21.27 -7.29
CA ARG A 17 5.67 21.21 -8.27
C ARG A 17 5.42 20.02 -9.21
N PRO A 18 5.61 20.15 -10.53
CA PRO A 18 5.43 19.02 -11.45
C PRO A 18 6.27 17.79 -11.07
N GLU A 19 7.43 18.01 -10.46
CA GLU A 19 8.30 16.96 -9.90
C GLU A 19 7.62 16.16 -8.77
N GLU A 20 6.80 16.82 -7.94
CA GLU A 20 6.09 16.22 -6.80
C GLU A 20 4.82 15.48 -7.25
N GLU A 21 4.22 15.89 -8.37
CA GLU A 21 3.15 15.14 -9.03
C GLU A 21 3.68 13.92 -9.80
N LYS A 22 4.88 14.03 -10.38
CA LYS A 22 5.61 12.91 -10.99
C LYS A 22 5.96 11.85 -9.95
N GLU A 23 6.44 12.24 -8.76
CA GLU A 23 6.67 11.32 -7.64
C GLU A 23 5.37 10.67 -7.15
N ARG A 24 4.24 11.41 -7.16
CA ARG A 24 2.91 10.88 -6.79
C ARG A 24 2.31 9.95 -7.84
N LEU A 25 2.69 10.11 -9.11
CA LEU A 25 2.27 9.28 -10.25
C LEU A 25 3.22 8.11 -10.53
N GLU A 26 4.49 8.18 -10.13
CA GLU A 26 5.50 7.10 -10.22
C GLU A 26 5.23 5.94 -9.23
N CYS A 27 4.15 5.99 -8.46
CA CYS A 27 3.67 4.84 -7.68
C CYS A 27 2.86 3.85 -8.54
N TYR A 28 2.66 4.14 -9.83
CA TYR A 28 1.85 3.37 -10.77
C TYR A 28 2.60 3.17 -12.11
N GLU A 29 3.90 2.88 -12.04
CA GLU A 29 4.55 2.19 -13.16
C GLU A 29 4.45 0.67 -12.93
N ASP A 30 4.05 0.01 -14.00
CA ASP A 30 3.56 -1.35 -14.13
C ASP A 30 4.74 -2.34 -14.16
N ASP A 31 5.31 -2.61 -12.99
CA ASP A 31 6.28 -3.70 -12.76
C ASP A 31 5.87 -4.46 -11.50
N ASP A 32 5.85 -5.79 -11.57
CA ASP A 32 5.53 -6.76 -10.51
C ASP A 32 6.44 -6.65 -9.25
N ASP A 33 6.44 -5.50 -8.54
CA ASP A 33 7.32 -5.25 -7.38
C ASP A 33 6.83 -5.93 -6.10
N ASP A 34 5.52 -6.07 -5.90
CA ASP A 34 4.93 -6.80 -4.76
C ASP A 34 5.41 -8.27 -4.74
N ASN A 35 5.67 -8.85 -5.91
CA ASN A 35 6.20 -10.20 -6.05
C ASN A 35 7.68 -10.30 -5.67
N LEU A 36 8.46 -9.21 -5.68
CA LEU A 36 9.87 -9.24 -5.29
C LEU A 36 10.05 -9.55 -3.80
N LEU A 37 9.09 -9.15 -2.95
CA LEU A 37 9.13 -9.35 -1.50
C LEU A 37 9.05 -10.83 -1.08
N PHE A 38 8.42 -11.65 -1.92
CA PHE A 38 8.19 -13.06 -1.64
C PHE A 38 9.34 -13.95 -2.09
N THR A 39 9.55 -15.07 -1.39
CA THR A 39 10.42 -16.14 -1.89
C THR A 39 9.81 -16.86 -3.09
N ASN A 40 10.64 -17.50 -3.92
CA ASN A 40 10.18 -18.14 -5.17
C ASN A 40 9.11 -19.22 -4.95
N ASP A 41 9.16 -19.94 -3.82
CA ASP A 41 8.12 -20.90 -3.42
C ASP A 41 6.77 -20.21 -3.22
N LEU A 42 6.77 -19.00 -2.65
CA LEU A 42 5.56 -18.24 -2.39
C LEU A 42 5.01 -17.58 -3.64
N LYS A 43 5.87 -17.15 -4.57
CA LYS A 43 5.47 -16.67 -5.91
C LYS A 43 4.86 -17.77 -6.78
N ALA A 44 5.38 -19.00 -6.66
CA ALA A 44 4.91 -20.15 -7.45
C ALA A 44 3.55 -20.70 -6.99
N MET A 45 3.05 -20.25 -5.83
CA MET A 45 1.74 -20.67 -5.33
C MET A 45 0.63 -19.87 -6.00
N GLU A 46 -0.23 -20.57 -6.71
CA GLU A 46 -1.39 -19.98 -7.39
C GLU A 46 -2.42 -19.49 -6.37
N ILE A 47 -2.85 -18.23 -6.52
CA ILE A 47 -4.03 -17.71 -5.81
C ILE A 47 -5.28 -18.34 -6.46
N PRO A 48 -6.21 -18.91 -5.68
CA PRO A 48 -7.47 -19.41 -6.22
C PRO A 48 -8.20 -18.33 -7.02
N VAL A 49 -8.66 -18.69 -8.23
CA VAL A 49 -9.36 -17.75 -9.15
C VAL A 49 -10.62 -17.14 -8.53
N ASN A 50 -11.23 -17.82 -7.57
CA ASN A 50 -12.41 -17.37 -6.83
C ASN A 50 -12.09 -16.80 -5.44
N PHE A 51 -10.83 -16.45 -5.18
CA PHE A 51 -10.44 -15.84 -3.92
C PHE A 51 -11.11 -14.46 -3.76
N GLN A 52 -11.78 -14.26 -2.62
CA GLN A 52 -12.39 -13.00 -2.28
C GLN A 52 -11.63 -12.35 -1.14
N MET A 53 -11.27 -11.09 -1.35
CA MET A 53 -10.65 -10.26 -0.33
C MET A 53 -11.57 -10.13 0.89
N PRO A 54 -11.04 -10.31 2.11
CA PRO A 54 -11.86 -10.18 3.30
C PRO A 54 -12.31 -8.72 3.47
N ILE A 55 -13.58 -8.54 3.80
CA ILE A 55 -14.13 -7.23 4.13
C ILE A 55 -13.81 -6.94 5.60
N MET A 56 -12.86 -6.06 5.83
CA MET A 56 -12.43 -5.56 7.14
C MET A 56 -11.72 -4.22 7.02
N ASP A 57 -11.53 -3.54 8.14
CA ASP A 57 -10.81 -2.28 8.17
C ASP A 57 -9.32 -2.47 7.88
N LYS A 58 -8.76 -1.50 7.16
CA LYS A 58 -7.32 -1.48 6.85
C LYS A 58 -6.53 -0.93 8.01
N TYR A 59 -5.33 -1.46 8.20
CA TYR A 59 -4.42 -1.07 9.26
C TYR A 59 -3.66 0.22 8.91
N ASN A 60 -3.79 1.21 9.80
CA ASN A 60 -3.19 2.54 9.67
C ASN A 60 -2.13 2.85 10.75
N GLU A 61 -1.66 1.83 11.49
CA GLU A 61 -0.73 1.90 12.63
C GLU A 61 -1.29 2.43 13.96
N ARG A 62 -2.49 3.04 13.99
CA ARG A 62 -3.08 3.58 15.22
C ARG A 62 -3.88 2.55 16.01
N ASP A 63 -4.40 1.56 15.29
CA ASP A 63 -5.19 0.47 15.87
C ASP A 63 -4.27 -0.62 16.45
N ASP A 64 -4.81 -1.51 17.28
CA ASP A 64 -4.04 -2.62 17.85
C ASP A 64 -3.61 -3.60 16.76
N SER A 65 -2.29 -3.78 16.58
CA SER A 65 -1.75 -4.65 15.54
C SER A 65 -2.09 -6.12 15.75
N SER A 66 -2.19 -6.57 17.01
CA SER A 66 -2.46 -7.97 17.33
C SER A 66 -3.90 -8.33 17.00
N ASP A 67 -4.83 -7.45 17.33
CA ASP A 67 -6.26 -7.59 17.00
C ASP A 67 -6.46 -7.58 15.49
N HIS A 68 -5.84 -6.64 14.77
CA HIS A 68 -5.92 -6.59 13.31
C HIS A 68 -5.42 -7.87 12.64
N ILE A 69 -4.27 -8.40 13.08
CA ILE A 69 -3.74 -9.68 12.59
C ILE A 69 -4.69 -10.84 12.92
N ASN A 70 -5.28 -10.85 14.12
CA ASN A 70 -6.20 -11.91 14.53
C ASN A 70 -7.50 -11.90 13.71
N ILE A 71 -8.05 -10.71 13.45
CA ILE A 71 -9.22 -10.54 12.57
C ILE A 71 -8.88 -11.00 11.15
N TYR A 72 -7.75 -10.57 10.59
CA TYR A 72 -7.32 -10.98 9.25
C TYR A 72 -7.19 -12.50 9.13
N LYS A 73 -6.52 -13.15 10.09
CA LYS A 73 -6.38 -14.61 10.14
C LYS A 73 -7.71 -15.33 10.26
N THR A 74 -8.64 -14.78 11.05
CA THR A 74 -9.99 -15.33 11.23
C THR A 74 -10.81 -15.21 9.96
N LYS A 75 -10.76 -14.07 9.27
CA LYS A 75 -11.47 -13.86 8.00
C LYS A 75 -10.96 -14.75 6.87
N LEU A 76 -9.67 -15.09 6.90
CA LEU A 76 -9.04 -16.02 5.96
C LEU A 76 -8.85 -17.42 6.52
N GLN A 77 -9.71 -17.84 7.47
CA GLN A 77 -9.69 -19.20 7.97
C GLN A 77 -9.89 -20.20 6.81
N GLY A 78 -9.11 -21.29 6.81
CA GLY A 78 -9.12 -22.30 5.75
C GLY A 78 -8.29 -21.95 4.51
N GLN A 79 -7.80 -20.71 4.36
CA GLN A 79 -6.86 -20.35 3.30
C GLN A 79 -5.41 -20.71 3.67
N SER A 80 -4.59 -20.99 2.65
CA SER A 80 -3.16 -21.26 2.82
C SER A 80 -2.42 -20.04 3.37
N SER A 81 -1.28 -20.29 4.02
CA SER A 81 -0.35 -19.24 4.45
C SER A 81 0.10 -18.36 3.29
N ALA A 82 0.33 -18.96 2.11
CA ALA A 82 0.69 -18.24 0.89
C ALA A 82 -0.34 -17.19 0.49
N VAL A 83 -1.61 -17.58 0.40
CA VAL A 83 -2.71 -16.66 0.08
C VAL A 83 -2.79 -15.55 1.14
N LYS A 84 -2.62 -15.89 2.42
CA LYS A 84 -2.61 -14.88 3.49
C LYS A 84 -1.45 -13.89 3.35
N CYS A 85 -0.24 -14.35 3.04
CA CYS A 85 0.93 -13.50 2.85
C CYS A 85 0.79 -12.62 1.59
N GLN A 86 0.41 -13.22 0.47
CA GLN A 86 0.24 -12.52 -0.81
C GLN A 86 -0.82 -11.42 -0.75
N ASN A 87 -1.84 -11.55 0.11
CA ASN A 87 -2.91 -10.54 0.21
C ASN A 87 -2.73 -9.56 1.38
N PHE A 88 -1.76 -9.78 2.28
CA PHE A 88 -1.64 -8.98 3.50
C PHE A 88 -1.38 -7.49 3.21
N HIS A 89 -0.54 -7.18 2.22
CA HIS A 89 -0.20 -5.82 1.82
C HIS A 89 -1.43 -4.95 1.47
N THR A 90 -2.50 -5.56 0.96
CA THR A 90 -3.75 -4.87 0.62
C THR A 90 -4.52 -4.35 1.83
N MET A 91 -4.26 -4.93 3.02
CA MET A 91 -4.83 -4.55 4.31
C MET A 91 -4.05 -3.42 4.99
N LEU A 92 -2.98 -2.93 4.37
CA LEU A 92 -2.15 -1.86 4.91
C LEU A 92 -2.48 -0.54 4.21
N ILE A 93 -2.51 0.55 4.97
CA ILE A 93 -2.62 1.92 4.45
C ILE A 93 -1.59 2.85 5.08
N SER A 94 -1.42 4.02 4.47
CA SER A 94 -0.58 5.10 5.00
C SER A 94 0.84 4.62 5.31
N ASP A 95 1.32 4.85 6.54
CA ASP A 95 2.69 4.52 6.94
C ASP A 95 2.94 3.01 7.01
N ALA A 96 1.94 2.20 7.34
CA ALA A 96 2.08 0.74 7.35
C ALA A 96 2.38 0.19 5.96
N LYS A 97 1.69 0.73 4.93
CA LYS A 97 1.95 0.37 3.54
C LYS A 97 3.34 0.83 3.10
N ARG A 98 3.76 2.03 3.53
CA ARG A 98 5.10 2.55 3.23
C ARG A 98 6.21 1.72 3.87
N TRP A 99 6.00 1.22 5.08
CA TRP A 99 6.92 0.31 5.74
C TRP A 99 7.02 -1.03 5.00
N TYR A 100 5.89 -1.61 4.60
CA TYR A 100 5.84 -2.89 3.89
C TYR A 100 6.60 -2.84 2.55
N ASN A 101 6.44 -1.77 1.78
CA ASN A 101 7.11 -1.61 0.49
C ASN A 101 8.64 -1.38 0.62
N LYS A 102 9.16 -1.16 1.83
CA LYS A 102 10.60 -1.02 2.09
C LYS A 102 11.26 -2.31 2.54
N LEU A 103 10.49 -3.40 2.64
CA LEU A 103 11.04 -4.71 2.97
C LEU A 103 11.99 -5.18 1.87
N ASN A 104 13.00 -5.95 2.25
CA ASN A 104 13.95 -6.48 1.28
C ASN A 104 13.26 -7.53 0.39
N PRO A 105 13.63 -7.61 -0.90
CA PRO A 105 13.20 -8.70 -1.77
C PRO A 105 13.48 -10.08 -1.15
N GLY A 106 12.53 -11.01 -1.27
CA GLY A 106 12.61 -12.38 -0.74
C GLY A 106 12.60 -12.49 0.78
N SER A 107 12.28 -11.42 1.50
CA SER A 107 12.24 -11.44 2.98
C SER A 107 10.99 -12.10 3.54
N ILE A 108 9.90 -12.17 2.77
CA ILE A 108 8.63 -12.75 3.22
C ILE A 108 8.55 -14.23 2.84
N ARG A 109 8.26 -15.06 3.84
CA ARG A 109 8.19 -16.53 3.75
C ARG A 109 6.88 -17.03 4.35
N SER A 110 6.43 -18.20 3.88
CA SER A 110 5.24 -18.91 4.36
C SER A 110 5.48 -19.65 5.67
#